data_AF-A0A699ZEP0-F1
#
_entry.id   AF-A0A699ZEP0-F1
#
_cell.length_a   1.000
_cell.length_b   1.000
_cell.length_c   1.000
_cell.angle_alpha   90.00
_cell.angle_beta   90.00
_cell.angle_gamma   90.00
#
_symmetry.space_group_name_H-M   'P 1'
#
loop_
_entity.id
_entity.type
_entity.pdbx_description
1 polymer ?
#
loop_
_entity_poly.entity_id
_entity_poly.type
_entity_poly.pdbx_seq_one_letter_code
_entity_poly.pdbx_strand_id
1 'polypeptide(L)'
;MDPASGDQPLFNEDKSIIVTVNGEIYNYKELLQKIVDKAPNRKFATNSDCEVISHLYELYGEEVAGMLDGFFAFVILDTRNNSFYIARDPIGVTCLYIGWGRDGSIWVSNEMKCLKALGVKMVLSGEGSDEVFGGYLYFHKAPSKEEFHSETVRKIQDLHKYDCLRANKSTMAWGVEARVPFLDKAFLEVPYLPKEVLWRQKEQFSDGVGYNWIDGLKAHAESMVSDAQLQQAPHRFPDNTPRTKEAYWYRTIFESHFPQRAAADTVPGGPSVACSTPTAAAWDAAWAGKEDPSGRAVAGVHDSAYAGAAQAALPGANGVEPSPAKKAKVDIVASSVAV
;
A
#
# COMPACT_ATOMS: atom_id res chain seq x y z
N MET A 1 -4.70 15.76 8.10
CA MET A 1 -5.92 15.06 7.67
C MET A 1 -7.14 15.95 7.87
N ASP A 2 -7.59 16.60 6.81
CA ASP A 2 -8.87 17.33 6.75
C ASP A 2 -9.81 16.61 5.77
N PRO A 3 -10.58 15.62 6.25
CA PRO A 3 -11.53 14.89 5.41
C PRO A 3 -12.74 15.72 4.97
N ALA A 4 -12.85 16.99 5.39
CA ALA A 4 -13.98 17.87 5.05
C ALA A 4 -13.67 18.82 3.88
N SER A 5 -12.41 19.19 3.64
CA SER A 5 -11.99 20.03 2.51
C SER A 5 -11.09 19.34 1.49
N GLY A 6 -10.56 18.15 1.80
CA GLY A 6 -9.66 17.39 0.94
C GLY A 6 -10.33 16.57 -0.16
N ASP A 7 -11.56 16.91 -0.56
CA ASP A 7 -12.25 16.26 -1.67
C ASP A 7 -11.39 16.34 -2.93
N GLN A 8 -11.27 15.20 -3.59
CA GLN A 8 -10.44 15.07 -4.78
C GLN A 8 -11.28 15.12 -6.06
N PRO A 9 -10.72 15.60 -7.18
CA PRO A 9 -9.32 16.01 -7.38
C PRO A 9 -8.94 17.33 -6.68
N LEU A 10 -7.66 17.44 -6.29
CA LEU A 10 -7.06 18.67 -5.78
C LEU A 10 -6.50 19.50 -6.95
N PHE A 11 -6.36 20.80 -6.75
CA PHE A 11 -5.99 21.74 -7.82
C PHE A 11 -4.88 22.67 -7.38
N ASN A 12 -4.20 23.31 -8.32
CA ASN A 12 -3.51 24.58 -8.06
C ASN A 12 -4.48 25.78 -8.20
N GLU A 13 -4.00 27.00 -8.01
CA GLU A 13 -4.84 28.22 -7.91
C GLU A 13 -5.72 28.47 -9.14
N ASP A 14 -5.15 28.34 -10.34
CA ASP A 14 -5.84 28.55 -11.61
C ASP A 14 -6.49 27.28 -12.18
N LYS A 15 -6.43 26.18 -11.41
CA LYS A 15 -6.92 24.84 -11.78
C LYS A 15 -6.28 24.28 -13.04
N SER A 16 -5.13 24.80 -13.46
CA SER A 16 -4.41 24.27 -14.60
C SER A 16 -3.70 22.94 -14.30
N ILE A 17 -3.38 22.68 -13.03
CA ILE A 17 -2.84 21.43 -12.49
C ILE A 17 -3.90 20.74 -11.64
N ILE A 18 -4.21 19.49 -11.96
CA ILE A 18 -5.25 18.68 -11.32
C ILE A 18 -4.62 17.42 -10.80
N VAL A 19 -4.84 17.03 -9.54
CA VAL A 19 -4.23 15.82 -8.96
C VAL A 19 -5.24 14.96 -8.21
N THR A 20 -5.18 13.65 -8.42
CA THR A 20 -5.82 12.65 -7.57
C THR A 20 -4.75 11.80 -6.90
N VAL A 21 -4.85 11.57 -5.60
CA VAL A 21 -3.86 10.96 -4.72
C VAL A 21 -4.56 9.94 -3.82
N ASN A 22 -4.02 8.74 -3.75
CA ASN A 22 -4.21 7.86 -2.61
C ASN A 22 -2.90 7.90 -1.81
N GLY A 23 -2.89 8.47 -0.62
CA GLY A 23 -1.64 8.66 0.11
C GLY A 23 -1.77 9.60 1.30
N GLU A 24 -0.66 9.75 2.00
CA GLU A 24 -0.44 10.74 3.06
C GLU A 24 0.98 11.31 2.93
N ILE A 25 1.09 12.63 2.92
CA ILE A 25 2.35 13.36 2.77
C ILE A 25 2.77 13.93 4.14
N TYR A 26 3.72 13.29 4.80
CA TYR A 26 4.12 13.60 6.16
C TYR A 26 4.84 14.95 6.28
N ASN A 27 5.69 15.28 5.32
CA ASN A 27 6.45 16.53 5.30
C ASN A 27 5.68 17.71 4.67
N TYR A 28 4.35 17.61 4.49
CA TYR A 28 3.56 18.64 3.78
C TYR A 28 3.69 20.04 4.38
N LYS A 29 3.89 20.19 5.69
CA LYS A 29 4.08 21.50 6.34
C LYS A 29 5.38 22.17 5.92
N GLU A 30 6.46 21.41 5.82
CA GLU A 30 7.76 21.91 5.33
C GLU A 30 7.67 22.28 3.86
N LEU A 31 6.98 21.46 3.07
CA LEU A 31 6.73 21.70 1.66
C LEU A 31 5.87 22.94 1.42
N LEU A 32 4.87 23.17 2.27
CA LEU A 32 4.02 24.37 2.22
C LEU A 32 4.86 25.64 2.47
N GLN A 33 5.74 25.62 3.47
CA GLN A 33 6.66 26.74 3.71
C GLN A 33 7.56 26.98 2.49
N LYS A 34 8.09 25.90 1.88
CA LYS A 34 8.92 25.98 0.68
C LYS A 34 8.18 26.57 -0.53
N ILE A 35 6.87 26.28 -0.67
CA ILE A 35 6.01 26.90 -1.69
C ILE A 35 5.84 28.39 -1.40
N VAL A 36 5.51 28.76 -0.16
CA VAL A 36 5.31 30.17 0.24
C VAL A 36 6.59 30.98 0.09
N ASP A 37 7.75 30.44 0.45
CA ASP A 37 9.05 31.10 0.28
C ASP A 37 9.36 31.39 -1.20
N LYS A 38 9.00 30.47 -2.10
CA LYS A 38 9.20 30.62 -3.55
C LYS A 38 8.13 31.48 -4.22
N ALA A 39 6.90 31.46 -3.70
CA ALA A 39 5.73 32.15 -4.24
C ALA A 39 4.85 32.69 -3.09
N PRO A 40 5.18 33.87 -2.51
CA PRO A 40 4.58 34.36 -1.26
C PRO A 40 3.08 34.64 -1.29
N ASN A 41 2.51 34.81 -2.48
CA ASN A 41 1.09 35.14 -2.66
C ASN A 41 0.21 33.93 -3.01
N ARG A 42 0.77 32.71 -2.92
CA ARG A 42 0.06 31.44 -3.16
C ARG A 42 -1.11 31.27 -2.21
N LYS A 43 -2.24 30.82 -2.76
CA LYS A 43 -3.43 30.40 -2.02
C LYS A 43 -3.62 28.90 -2.14
N PHE A 44 -4.01 28.29 -1.03
CA PHE A 44 -4.40 26.88 -0.94
C PHE A 44 -5.91 26.81 -0.71
N ALA A 45 -6.58 25.89 -1.38
CA ALA A 45 -8.01 25.71 -1.34
C ALA A 45 -8.45 24.77 -0.20
N THR A 46 -7.55 23.92 0.29
CA THR A 46 -7.83 22.86 1.26
C THR A 46 -6.79 22.83 2.38
N ASN A 47 -7.04 22.04 3.43
CA ASN A 47 -6.02 21.67 4.41
C ASN A 47 -5.50 20.23 4.20
N SER A 48 -5.70 19.68 3.00
CA SER A 48 -5.20 18.37 2.62
C SER A 48 -3.67 18.40 2.55
N ASP A 49 -3.02 17.43 3.19
CA ASP A 49 -1.58 17.23 3.08
C ASP A 49 -1.15 16.94 1.64
N CYS A 50 -2.07 16.41 0.82
CA CYS A 50 -1.84 16.09 -0.58
C CYS A 50 -1.97 17.29 -1.53
N GLU A 51 -2.54 18.44 -1.11
CA GLU A 51 -2.70 19.60 -2.00
C GLU A 51 -1.35 20.20 -2.40
N VAL A 52 -0.33 20.06 -1.55
CA VAL A 52 1.03 20.53 -1.87
C VAL A 52 1.55 19.95 -3.19
N ILE A 53 1.07 18.78 -3.63
CA ILE A 53 1.51 18.11 -4.86
C ILE A 53 1.17 18.93 -6.11
N SER A 54 -0.05 19.48 -6.24
CA SER A 54 -0.44 20.29 -7.42
C SER A 54 0.44 21.54 -7.52
N HIS A 55 0.67 22.19 -6.38
CA HIS A 55 1.45 23.41 -6.27
C HIS A 55 2.95 23.17 -6.50
N LEU A 56 3.51 22.08 -5.98
CA LEU A 56 4.90 21.69 -6.20
C LEU A 56 5.15 21.29 -7.65
N TYR A 57 4.25 20.53 -8.27
CA TYR A 57 4.39 20.17 -9.68
C TYR A 57 4.42 21.41 -10.58
N GLU A 58 3.59 22.42 -10.29
CA GLU A 58 3.65 23.68 -11.03
C GLU A 58 5.01 24.40 -10.91
N LEU A 59 5.66 24.33 -9.74
CA LEU A 59 6.89 25.05 -9.43
C LEU A 59 8.18 24.28 -9.74
N TYR A 60 8.11 22.94 -9.76
CA TYR A 60 9.26 22.04 -9.82
C TYR A 60 9.10 20.91 -10.85
N GLY A 61 7.93 20.75 -11.46
CA GLY A 61 7.67 19.72 -12.47
C GLY A 61 7.73 18.31 -11.89
N GLU A 62 8.31 17.39 -12.67
CA GLU A 62 8.40 15.96 -12.37
C GLU A 62 9.23 15.65 -11.09
N GLU A 63 10.07 16.58 -10.65
CA GLU A 63 10.84 16.50 -9.40
C GLU A 63 9.97 16.40 -8.14
N VAL A 64 8.67 16.76 -8.25
CA VAL A 64 7.72 16.73 -7.13
C VAL A 64 7.77 15.40 -6.37
N ALA A 65 7.84 14.26 -7.07
CA ALA A 65 7.80 12.95 -6.42
C ALA A 65 9.00 12.71 -5.49
N GLY A 66 10.19 13.22 -5.86
CA GLY A 66 11.40 13.11 -5.03
C GLY A 66 11.41 14.04 -3.81
N MET A 67 10.47 14.99 -3.73
CA MET A 67 10.35 15.93 -2.62
C MET A 67 9.42 15.42 -1.50
N LEU A 68 8.58 14.42 -1.79
CA LEU A 68 7.55 13.94 -0.89
C LEU A 68 8.12 12.91 0.09
N ASP A 69 7.92 13.15 1.38
CA ASP A 69 8.06 12.13 2.41
C ASP A 69 6.66 11.65 2.80
N GLY A 70 6.34 10.41 2.48
CA GLY A 70 4.99 9.87 2.63
C GLY A 70 4.82 8.54 1.91
N PHE A 71 3.61 7.99 1.97
CA PHE A 71 3.17 6.98 1.02
C PHE A 71 2.16 7.63 0.08
N PHE A 72 2.24 7.33 -1.21
CA PHE A 72 1.37 7.94 -2.19
C PHE A 72 1.32 7.14 -3.48
N ALA A 73 0.18 7.23 -4.14
CA ALA A 73 0.04 6.99 -5.56
C ALA A 73 -0.83 8.10 -6.10
N PHE A 74 -0.32 8.87 -7.05
CA PHE A 74 -1.07 9.98 -7.62
C PHE A 74 -1.00 10.05 -9.13
N VAL A 75 -1.99 10.73 -9.69
CA VAL A 75 -2.08 11.10 -11.10
C VAL A 75 -2.31 12.60 -11.17
N ILE A 76 -1.45 13.30 -11.89
CA ILE A 76 -1.57 14.71 -12.25
C ILE A 76 -2.02 14.83 -13.70
N LEU A 77 -2.96 15.73 -13.98
CA LEU A 77 -3.27 16.24 -15.32
C LEU A 77 -2.82 17.69 -15.40
N ASP A 78 -1.92 18.00 -16.34
CA ASP A 78 -1.50 19.36 -16.68
C ASP A 78 -2.23 19.82 -17.94
N THR A 79 -3.21 20.70 -17.74
CA THR A 79 -4.07 21.21 -18.83
C THR A 79 -3.37 22.20 -19.75
N ARG A 80 -2.23 22.76 -19.34
CA ARG A 80 -1.48 23.76 -20.12
C ARG A 80 -0.87 23.13 -21.37
N ASN A 81 -0.47 21.87 -21.26
CA ASN A 81 0.15 21.08 -22.34
C ASN A 81 -0.59 19.77 -22.65
N ASN A 82 -1.72 19.50 -21.98
CA ASN A 82 -2.50 18.25 -22.08
C ASN A 82 -1.68 16.99 -21.77
N SER A 83 -0.74 17.08 -20.83
CA SER A 83 0.05 15.94 -20.36
C SER A 83 -0.45 15.45 -19.02
N PHE A 84 -0.03 14.26 -18.62
CA PHE A 84 -0.24 13.77 -17.28
C PHE A 84 1.05 13.20 -16.71
N TYR A 85 1.13 13.18 -15.39
CA TYR A 85 2.25 12.62 -14.64
C TYR A 85 1.71 11.67 -13.59
N ILE A 86 2.27 10.46 -13.51
CA ILE A 86 1.84 9.44 -12.56
C ILE A 86 3.04 9.11 -11.70
N ALA A 87 2.88 9.14 -10.38
CA ALA A 87 3.94 8.72 -9.49
C ALA A 87 3.39 7.82 -8.38
N ARG A 88 4.29 6.97 -7.89
CA ARG A 88 4.07 6.08 -6.75
C ARG A 88 5.22 6.29 -5.78
N ASP A 89 4.96 6.10 -4.50
CA ASP A 89 5.97 6.21 -3.46
C ASP A 89 7.13 5.23 -3.70
N PRO A 90 8.35 5.53 -3.20
CA PRO A 90 9.58 4.88 -3.63
C PRO A 90 9.62 3.36 -3.45
N ILE A 91 8.85 2.82 -2.52
CA ILE A 91 8.82 1.39 -2.19
C ILE A 91 7.45 0.76 -2.50
N GLY A 92 6.52 1.51 -3.09
CA GLY A 92 5.22 1.01 -3.49
C GLY A 92 4.29 0.64 -2.34
N VAL A 93 4.31 1.38 -1.24
CA VAL A 93 3.37 1.24 -0.11
C VAL A 93 1.93 1.35 -0.61
N THR A 94 1.61 2.36 -1.42
CA THR A 94 0.28 2.50 -2.00
C THR A 94 0.16 1.66 -3.25
N CYS A 95 -0.85 0.81 -3.41
CA CYS A 95 -1.07 0.10 -4.68
C CYS A 95 -1.42 1.07 -5.81
N LEU A 96 -0.76 0.93 -6.96
CA LEU A 96 -1.10 1.64 -8.19
C LEU A 96 -0.90 0.72 -9.38
N TYR A 97 -1.95 0.57 -10.17
CA TYR A 97 -1.97 -0.25 -11.36
C TYR A 97 -2.16 0.64 -12.58
N ILE A 98 -1.36 0.40 -13.61
CA ILE A 98 -1.47 1.08 -14.92
C ILE A 98 -1.80 0.01 -15.95
N GLY A 99 -2.73 0.33 -16.85
CA GLY A 99 -3.13 -0.56 -17.93
C GLY A 99 -3.36 0.18 -19.24
N TRP A 100 -3.22 -0.55 -20.35
CA TRP A 100 -3.43 -0.05 -21.70
C TRP A 100 -4.64 -0.73 -22.33
N GLY A 101 -5.61 0.07 -22.77
CA GLY A 101 -6.75 -0.38 -23.55
C GLY A 101 -6.35 -0.73 -24.98
N ARG A 102 -7.17 -1.54 -25.66
CA ARG A 102 -6.94 -1.92 -27.07
C ARG A 102 -6.99 -0.72 -28.04
N ASP A 103 -7.66 0.34 -27.64
CA ASP A 103 -7.79 1.61 -28.36
C ASP A 103 -6.62 2.59 -28.09
N GLY A 104 -5.65 2.18 -27.27
CA GLY A 104 -4.52 3.02 -26.86
C GLY A 104 -4.82 3.96 -25.69
N SER A 105 -5.98 3.84 -25.05
CA SER A 105 -6.26 4.52 -23.78
C SER A 105 -5.34 4.02 -22.67
N ILE A 106 -5.02 4.90 -21.70
CA ILE A 106 -4.26 4.55 -20.49
C ILE A 106 -5.19 4.67 -19.30
N TRP A 107 -5.16 3.65 -18.45
CA TRP A 107 -5.99 3.53 -17.25
C TRP A 107 -5.09 3.43 -16.03
N VAL A 108 -5.46 4.13 -14.98
CA VAL A 108 -4.75 4.11 -13.69
C VAL A 108 -5.77 3.81 -12.61
N SER A 109 -5.46 2.89 -11.70
CA SER A 109 -6.33 2.57 -10.56
C SER A 109 -5.55 2.01 -9.39
N ASN A 110 -6.01 2.26 -8.16
CA ASN A 110 -5.46 1.64 -6.97
C ASN A 110 -5.99 0.22 -6.73
N GLU A 111 -7.06 -0.20 -7.43
CA GLU A 111 -7.64 -1.54 -7.31
C GLU A 111 -7.73 -2.26 -8.67
N MET A 112 -7.38 -3.53 -8.67
CA MET A 112 -7.40 -4.36 -9.88
C MET A 112 -8.80 -4.60 -10.46
N LYS A 113 -9.85 -4.60 -9.62
CA LYS A 113 -11.22 -4.91 -10.03
C LYS A 113 -11.75 -3.95 -11.11
N CYS A 114 -11.26 -2.71 -11.11
CA CYS A 114 -11.64 -1.67 -12.08
C CYS A 114 -11.03 -1.91 -13.46
N LEU A 115 -9.88 -2.59 -13.57
CA LEU A 115 -9.10 -2.67 -14.80
C LEU A 115 -9.52 -3.82 -15.74
N LYS A 116 -10.20 -4.85 -15.24
CA LYS A 116 -10.67 -5.99 -16.07
C LYS A 116 -11.74 -5.57 -17.07
N ALA A 117 -12.69 -4.73 -16.65
CA ALA A 117 -13.77 -4.24 -17.54
C ALA A 117 -13.23 -3.47 -18.77
N LEU A 118 -11.96 -3.10 -18.73
CA LEU A 118 -11.31 -2.18 -19.66
C LEU A 118 -10.24 -2.85 -20.53
N GLY A 119 -10.07 -4.17 -20.40
CA GLY A 119 -9.18 -4.96 -21.25
C GLY A 119 -7.69 -4.90 -20.88
N VAL A 120 -7.36 -4.49 -19.66
CA VAL A 120 -5.99 -4.49 -19.13
C VAL A 120 -5.45 -5.92 -19.01
N LYS A 121 -4.24 -6.15 -19.53
CA LYS A 121 -3.60 -7.48 -19.57
C LYS A 121 -2.45 -7.67 -18.59
N MET A 122 -1.82 -6.58 -18.15
CA MET A 122 -0.64 -6.62 -17.30
C MET A 122 -0.66 -5.44 -16.34
N VAL A 123 -0.13 -5.64 -15.13
CA VAL A 123 0.07 -4.61 -14.13
C VAL A 123 1.43 -4.75 -13.43
N LEU A 124 1.97 -3.63 -12.94
CA LEU A 124 3.14 -3.63 -12.05
C LEU A 124 2.66 -3.70 -10.59
N SER A 125 3.24 -4.59 -9.80
CA SER A 125 2.99 -4.73 -8.36
C SER A 125 4.25 -4.45 -7.55
N GLY A 126 4.07 -3.97 -6.33
CA GLY A 126 5.16 -3.63 -5.40
C GLY A 126 5.68 -4.79 -4.57
N GLU A 127 5.25 -6.04 -4.83
CA GLU A 127 5.70 -7.19 -4.03
C GLU A 127 7.24 -7.29 -4.01
N GLY A 128 7.81 -7.63 -2.85
CA GLY A 128 9.25 -7.76 -2.65
C GLY A 128 9.94 -6.51 -2.10
N SER A 129 9.33 -5.33 -2.18
CA SER A 129 9.98 -4.10 -1.68
C SER A 129 10.21 -4.13 -0.18
N ASP A 130 9.25 -4.62 0.60
CA ASP A 130 9.36 -4.69 2.07
C ASP A 130 10.38 -5.73 2.52
N GLU A 131 10.53 -6.82 1.79
CA GLU A 131 11.55 -7.82 2.06
C GLU A 131 12.96 -7.34 1.72
N VAL A 132 13.10 -6.62 0.61
CA VAL A 132 14.40 -6.13 0.12
C VAL A 132 14.89 -4.97 0.97
N PHE A 133 14.01 -4.04 1.35
CA PHE A 133 14.38 -2.81 2.06
C PHE A 133 14.08 -2.84 3.55
N GLY A 134 13.37 -3.85 4.00
CA GLY A 134 13.08 -4.02 5.40
C GLY A 134 11.99 -3.12 5.96
N GLY A 135 10.90 -2.99 5.21
CA GLY A 135 9.76 -2.16 5.55
C GLY A 135 8.86 -2.71 6.65
N TYR A 136 9.17 -3.85 7.27
CA TYR A 136 8.34 -4.39 8.34
C TYR A 136 8.67 -3.72 9.69
N LEU A 137 7.65 -3.31 10.46
CA LEU A 137 7.83 -2.59 11.74
C LEU A 137 8.83 -3.25 12.69
N TYR A 138 8.82 -4.59 12.79
CA TYR A 138 9.70 -5.32 13.69
C TYR A 138 11.17 -5.29 13.26
N PHE A 139 11.50 -4.91 12.02
CA PHE A 139 12.88 -4.85 11.56
C PHE A 139 13.70 -3.78 12.28
N HIS A 140 13.05 -2.72 12.78
CA HIS A 140 13.70 -1.72 13.64
C HIS A 140 14.13 -2.28 15.00
N LYS A 141 13.63 -3.47 15.37
CA LYS A 141 13.99 -4.19 16.59
C LYS A 141 15.04 -5.27 16.36
N ALA A 142 15.58 -5.38 15.13
CA ALA A 142 16.61 -6.36 14.82
C ALA A 142 17.82 -6.20 15.78
N PRO A 143 18.28 -7.28 16.44
CA PRO A 143 19.38 -7.22 17.40
C PRO A 143 20.72 -6.81 16.79
N SER A 144 20.92 -7.11 15.50
CA SER A 144 22.12 -6.75 14.74
C SER A 144 21.81 -6.62 13.24
N LYS A 145 22.79 -6.11 12.48
CA LYS A 145 22.69 -6.00 11.01
C LYS A 145 22.67 -7.37 10.34
N GLU A 146 23.34 -8.35 10.93
CA GLU A 146 23.43 -9.73 10.44
C GLU A 146 22.08 -10.45 10.62
N GLU A 147 21.44 -10.25 11.78
CA GLU A 147 20.08 -10.76 12.06
C GLU A 147 19.05 -10.10 11.12
N PHE A 148 19.12 -8.77 10.94
CA PHE A 148 18.31 -8.04 9.96
C PHE A 148 18.49 -8.61 8.55
N HIS A 149 19.72 -8.77 8.09
CA HIS A 149 20.01 -9.29 6.76
C HIS A 149 19.53 -10.72 6.59
N SER A 150 19.79 -11.59 7.58
CA SER A 150 19.34 -12.99 7.53
C SER A 150 17.81 -13.09 7.41
N GLU A 151 17.09 -12.21 8.12
CA GLU A 151 15.63 -12.13 8.03
C GLU A 151 15.14 -11.59 6.67
N THR A 152 15.79 -10.57 6.10
CA THR A 152 15.47 -10.09 4.73
C THR A 152 15.62 -11.23 3.71
N VAL A 153 16.74 -11.94 3.73
CA VAL A 153 17.01 -13.09 2.84
C VAL A 153 15.96 -14.18 3.03
N ARG A 154 15.63 -14.53 4.28
CA ARG A 154 14.62 -15.54 4.58
C ARG A 154 13.24 -15.13 4.05
N LYS A 155 12.82 -13.88 4.24
CA LYS A 155 11.53 -13.40 3.70
C LYS A 155 11.50 -13.41 2.17
N ILE A 156 12.58 -13.02 1.49
CA ILE A 156 12.69 -13.13 0.02
C ILE A 156 12.56 -14.59 -0.42
N GLN A 157 13.24 -15.52 0.25
CA GLN A 157 13.17 -16.95 -0.08
C GLN A 157 11.77 -17.53 0.11
N ASP A 158 11.05 -17.09 1.14
CA ASP A 158 9.70 -17.57 1.45
C ASP A 158 8.58 -16.81 0.72
N LEU A 159 8.89 -15.73 -0.01
CA LEU A 159 7.91 -14.82 -0.62
C LEU A 159 6.92 -15.53 -1.57
N HIS A 160 7.38 -16.61 -2.20
CA HIS A 160 6.57 -17.47 -3.07
C HIS A 160 5.41 -18.18 -2.36
N LYS A 161 5.44 -18.30 -1.02
CA LYS A 161 4.39 -18.90 -0.20
C LYS A 161 3.33 -17.89 0.25
N TYR A 162 3.65 -16.60 0.17
CA TYR A 162 2.85 -15.51 0.74
C TYR A 162 2.46 -14.48 -0.34
N ASP A 163 3.18 -13.37 -0.40
CA ASP A 163 2.87 -12.19 -1.20
C ASP A 163 2.86 -12.46 -2.70
N CYS A 164 3.86 -13.19 -3.20
CA CYS A 164 3.89 -13.60 -4.60
C CYS A 164 2.75 -14.57 -4.94
N LEU A 165 2.37 -15.46 -4.02
CA LEU A 165 1.23 -16.36 -4.22
C LEU A 165 -0.08 -15.57 -4.30
N ARG A 166 -0.31 -14.64 -3.36
CA ARG A 166 -1.47 -13.73 -3.34
C ARG A 166 -1.53 -12.92 -4.62
N ALA A 167 -0.47 -12.22 -4.98
CA ALA A 167 -0.41 -11.40 -6.19
C ALA A 167 -0.67 -12.25 -7.43
N ASN A 168 0.06 -13.34 -7.62
CA ASN A 168 -0.09 -14.18 -8.81
C ASN A 168 -1.51 -14.77 -8.93
N LYS A 169 -2.05 -15.39 -7.88
CA LYS A 169 -3.36 -16.06 -7.97
C LYS A 169 -4.52 -15.07 -8.09
N SER A 170 -4.47 -13.96 -7.35
CA SER A 170 -5.52 -12.92 -7.42
C SER A 170 -5.55 -12.24 -8.80
N THR A 171 -4.39 -11.97 -9.40
CA THR A 171 -4.29 -11.35 -10.74
C THR A 171 -4.68 -12.33 -11.85
N MET A 172 -4.19 -13.57 -11.79
CA MET A 172 -4.45 -14.61 -12.79
C MET A 172 -5.91 -15.09 -12.80
N ALA A 173 -6.61 -15.04 -11.66
CA ALA A 173 -8.06 -15.29 -11.61
C ALA A 173 -8.86 -14.36 -12.54
N TRP A 174 -8.28 -13.23 -12.91
CA TRP A 174 -8.86 -12.24 -13.80
C TRP A 174 -8.15 -12.13 -15.16
N GLY A 175 -7.19 -13.00 -15.45
CA GLY A 175 -6.41 -12.99 -16.70
C GLY A 175 -5.46 -11.79 -16.82
N VAL A 176 -5.01 -11.25 -15.68
CA VAL A 176 -4.07 -10.14 -15.59
C VAL A 176 -2.70 -10.67 -15.15
N GLU A 177 -1.65 -10.31 -15.86
CA GLU A 177 -0.26 -10.61 -15.49
C GLU A 177 0.26 -9.57 -14.48
N ALA A 178 0.67 -9.98 -13.29
CA ALA A 178 1.43 -9.10 -12.38
C ALA A 178 2.93 -9.24 -12.61
N ARG A 179 3.62 -8.10 -12.75
CA ARG A 179 5.09 -8.01 -12.75
C ARG A 179 5.58 -7.34 -11.49
N VAL A 180 6.71 -7.78 -10.95
CA VAL A 180 7.21 -7.42 -9.61
C VAL A 180 8.65 -6.88 -9.70
N PRO A 181 8.84 -5.59 -10.05
CA PRO A 181 10.17 -5.05 -10.38
C PRO A 181 11.19 -5.14 -9.24
N PHE A 182 10.76 -5.10 -7.98
CA PHE A 182 11.64 -5.22 -6.81
C PHE A 182 12.28 -6.60 -6.65
N LEU A 183 11.74 -7.61 -7.32
CA LEU A 183 12.26 -8.98 -7.33
C LEU A 183 13.04 -9.29 -8.62
N ASP A 184 13.29 -8.29 -9.45
CA ASP A 184 14.20 -8.43 -10.59
C ASP A 184 15.62 -8.74 -10.08
N LYS A 185 16.31 -9.66 -10.75
CA LYS A 185 17.64 -10.09 -10.32
C LYS A 185 18.67 -8.95 -10.38
N ALA A 186 18.61 -8.12 -11.43
CA ALA A 186 19.54 -7.00 -11.54
C ALA A 186 19.27 -5.97 -10.45
N PHE A 187 18.00 -5.77 -10.07
CA PHE A 187 17.64 -4.92 -8.95
C PHE A 187 18.18 -5.44 -7.60
N LEU A 188 18.10 -6.75 -7.36
CA LEU A 188 18.62 -7.37 -6.13
C LEU A 188 20.17 -7.35 -6.05
N GLU A 189 20.85 -7.23 -7.18
CA GLU A 189 22.32 -7.27 -7.26
C GLU A 189 23.00 -5.91 -7.04
N VAL A 190 22.27 -4.78 -7.03
CA VAL A 190 22.88 -3.45 -6.83
C VAL A 190 22.12 -2.56 -5.82
N PRO A 191 22.83 -1.90 -4.88
CA PRO A 191 22.22 -1.05 -3.86
C PRO A 191 21.85 0.32 -4.44
N TYR A 192 20.57 0.56 -4.71
CA TYR A 192 20.10 1.77 -5.41
C TYR A 192 19.58 2.91 -4.52
N LEU A 193 19.27 2.70 -3.23
CA LEU A 193 18.55 3.69 -2.45
C LEU A 193 19.44 4.54 -1.51
N PRO A 194 19.24 5.86 -1.45
CA PRO A 194 19.81 6.72 -0.42
C PRO A 194 19.47 6.23 0.99
N LYS A 195 20.37 6.46 1.94
CA LYS A 195 20.29 5.93 3.31
C LYS A 195 18.98 6.37 4.01
N GLU A 196 18.58 7.60 3.78
CA GLU A 196 17.35 8.23 4.27
C GLU A 196 16.07 7.55 3.77
N VAL A 197 16.09 6.95 2.57
CA VAL A 197 14.96 6.18 2.03
C VAL A 197 14.97 4.74 2.54
N LEU A 198 16.17 4.14 2.67
CA LEU A 198 16.35 2.76 3.10
C LEU A 198 15.93 2.51 4.57
N TRP A 199 16.13 3.49 5.46
CA TRP A 199 15.87 3.34 6.90
C TRP A 199 14.64 4.09 7.40
N ARG A 200 13.80 4.58 6.50
CA ARG A 200 12.55 5.28 6.87
C ARG A 200 11.59 4.30 7.53
N GLN A 201 11.05 4.68 8.69
CA GLN A 201 10.04 3.89 9.40
C GLN A 201 8.77 3.79 8.54
N LYS A 202 8.37 2.56 8.25
CA LYS A 202 7.13 2.27 7.52
C LYS A 202 6.02 1.97 8.52
N GLU A 203 4.97 2.77 8.49
CA GLU A 203 3.76 2.55 9.28
C GLU A 203 2.95 1.38 8.72
N GLN A 204 2.42 0.52 9.59
CA GLN A 204 1.68 -0.67 9.19
C GLN A 204 0.23 -0.32 8.81
N PHE A 205 -0.15 -0.55 7.55
CA PHE A 205 -1.52 -0.32 7.09
C PHE A 205 -2.36 -1.58 7.16
N SER A 206 -3.04 -1.74 8.28
CA SER A 206 -4.30 -2.48 8.31
C SER A 206 -5.50 -1.62 7.87
N ASP A 207 -5.26 -0.33 7.54
CA ASP A 207 -6.31 0.70 7.39
C ASP A 207 -6.49 1.25 5.97
N GLY A 208 -5.58 0.95 5.03
CA GLY A 208 -5.64 1.48 3.66
C GLY A 208 -6.82 0.98 2.80
N VAL A 209 -7.50 -0.08 3.23
CA VAL A 209 -8.71 -0.65 2.59
C VAL A 209 -10.01 -0.22 3.29
N GLY A 210 -9.91 0.55 4.37
CA GLY A 210 -11.05 1.04 5.16
C GLY A 210 -11.20 0.37 6.52
N TYR A 211 -11.44 1.19 7.55
CA TYR A 211 -11.48 0.80 8.97
C TYR A 211 -12.40 -0.39 9.29
N ASN A 212 -13.51 -0.55 8.56
CA ASN A 212 -14.53 -1.56 8.83
C ASN A 212 -14.27 -2.92 8.17
N TRP A 213 -13.27 -3.04 7.29
CA TRP A 213 -13.10 -4.27 6.50
C TRP A 213 -12.71 -5.46 7.37
N ILE A 214 -11.67 -5.30 8.19
CA ILE A 214 -11.18 -6.36 9.07
C ILE A 214 -12.20 -6.68 10.16
N ASP A 215 -12.81 -5.65 10.75
CA ASP A 215 -13.81 -5.84 11.81
C ASP A 215 -15.07 -6.52 11.27
N GLY A 216 -15.51 -6.15 10.06
CA GLY A 216 -16.62 -6.80 9.37
C GLY A 216 -16.32 -8.27 9.07
N LEU A 217 -15.08 -8.57 8.67
CA LEU A 217 -14.68 -9.95 8.41
C LEU A 217 -14.59 -10.79 9.69
N LYS A 218 -14.05 -10.23 10.78
CA LYS A 218 -14.06 -10.87 12.11
C LYS A 218 -15.48 -11.13 12.58
N ALA A 219 -16.36 -10.14 12.49
CA ALA A 219 -17.78 -10.28 12.84
C ALA A 219 -18.50 -11.32 11.99
N HIS A 220 -18.18 -11.40 10.69
CA HIS A 220 -18.74 -12.43 9.82
C HIS A 220 -18.25 -13.82 10.24
N ALA A 221 -16.95 -14.02 10.44
CA ALA A 221 -16.42 -15.30 10.90
C ALA A 221 -17.00 -15.72 12.26
N GLU A 222 -17.21 -14.77 13.17
CA GLU A 222 -17.87 -14.98 14.46
C GLU A 222 -19.30 -15.54 14.30
N SER A 223 -20.03 -15.05 13.29
CA SER A 223 -21.38 -15.54 12.97
C SER A 223 -21.39 -16.91 12.27
N MET A 224 -20.28 -17.31 11.64
CA MET A 224 -20.16 -18.54 10.86
C MET A 224 -19.59 -19.72 11.66
N VAL A 225 -18.89 -19.46 12.76
CA VAL A 225 -18.19 -20.48 13.56
C VAL A 225 -18.56 -20.36 15.04
N SER A 226 -19.17 -21.41 15.57
CA SER A 226 -19.50 -21.52 17.00
C SER A 226 -18.27 -21.82 17.87
N ASP A 227 -18.34 -21.47 19.16
CA ASP A 227 -17.29 -21.82 20.14
C ASP A 227 -17.07 -23.34 20.22
N ALA A 228 -18.14 -24.12 20.13
CA ALA A 228 -18.06 -25.58 20.12
C ALA A 228 -17.27 -26.10 18.91
N GLN A 229 -17.45 -25.51 17.72
CA GLN A 229 -16.67 -25.87 16.54
C GLN A 229 -15.19 -25.55 16.72
N LEU A 230 -14.87 -24.38 17.29
CA LEU A 230 -13.48 -24.00 17.56
C LEU A 230 -12.84 -24.92 18.62
N GLN A 231 -13.56 -25.28 19.68
CA GLN A 231 -13.08 -26.24 20.69
C GLN A 231 -12.78 -27.62 20.09
N GLN A 232 -13.55 -28.04 19.08
CA GLN A 232 -13.35 -29.31 18.37
C GLN A 232 -12.37 -29.19 17.19
N ALA A 233 -11.77 -28.02 16.95
CA ALA A 233 -10.82 -27.79 15.86
C ALA A 233 -9.65 -28.79 15.85
N PRO A 234 -9.02 -29.17 16.99
CA PRO A 234 -7.92 -30.14 16.98
C PRO A 234 -8.32 -31.53 16.47
N HIS A 235 -9.59 -31.91 16.65
CA HIS A 235 -10.10 -33.19 16.14
C HIS A 235 -10.41 -33.10 14.64
N ARG A 236 -10.99 -31.98 14.19
CA ARG A 236 -11.35 -31.79 12.78
C ARG A 236 -10.15 -31.49 11.89
N PHE A 237 -9.23 -30.66 12.38
CA PHE A 237 -8.06 -30.14 11.68
C PHE A 237 -6.80 -30.44 12.52
N PRO A 238 -6.31 -31.69 12.55
CA PRO A 238 -5.17 -32.07 13.37
C PRO A 238 -3.86 -31.42 12.91
N ASP A 239 -3.72 -31.16 11.60
CA ASP A 239 -2.59 -30.45 11.02
C ASP A 239 -2.94 -28.95 10.86
N ASN A 240 -2.07 -28.06 11.34
CA ASN A 240 -2.29 -26.60 11.34
C ASN A 240 -3.65 -26.20 11.92
N THR A 241 -3.91 -26.64 13.16
CA THR A 241 -5.16 -26.39 13.87
C THR A 241 -5.48 -24.89 13.96
N PRO A 242 -6.64 -24.44 13.45
CA PRO A 242 -7.07 -23.05 13.59
C PRO A 242 -7.26 -22.67 15.06
N ARG A 243 -6.69 -21.52 15.45
CA ARG A 243 -6.78 -20.98 16.83
C ARG A 243 -7.81 -19.87 16.99
N THR A 244 -8.31 -19.34 15.88
CA THR A 244 -9.35 -18.31 15.83
C THR A 244 -10.53 -18.77 14.97
N LYS A 245 -11.71 -18.20 15.19
CA LYS A 245 -12.91 -18.46 14.37
C LYS A 245 -12.70 -18.05 12.91
N GLU A 246 -11.99 -16.95 12.68
CA GLU A 246 -11.59 -16.51 11.33
C GLU A 246 -10.74 -17.56 10.61
N ALA A 247 -9.67 -18.04 11.26
CA ALA A 247 -8.83 -19.10 10.68
C ALA A 247 -9.62 -20.40 10.46
N TYR A 248 -10.54 -20.74 11.36
CA TYR A 248 -11.39 -21.92 11.24
C TYR A 248 -12.32 -21.82 10.04
N TRP A 249 -12.89 -20.62 9.82
CA TRP A 249 -13.77 -20.34 8.70
C TRP A 249 -13.01 -20.44 7.37
N TYR A 250 -11.84 -19.82 7.25
CA TYR A 250 -10.98 -19.97 6.07
C TYR A 250 -10.57 -21.41 5.82
N ARG A 251 -10.17 -22.15 6.86
CA ARG A 251 -9.80 -23.56 6.74
C ARG A 251 -10.98 -24.42 6.27
N THR A 252 -12.19 -24.10 6.71
CA THR A 252 -13.42 -24.76 6.24
C THR A 252 -13.67 -24.50 4.75
N ILE A 253 -13.49 -23.26 4.29
CA ILE A 253 -13.60 -22.92 2.86
C ILE A 253 -12.51 -23.65 2.07
N PHE A 254 -11.27 -23.63 2.54
CA PHE A 254 -10.14 -24.31 1.90
C PHE A 254 -10.43 -25.81 1.69
N GLU A 255 -10.81 -26.54 2.74
CA GLU A 255 -11.08 -27.98 2.62
C GLU A 255 -12.33 -28.30 1.78
N SER A 256 -13.28 -27.35 1.64
CA SER A 256 -14.41 -27.53 0.73
C SER A 256 -13.99 -27.57 -0.75
N HIS A 257 -12.89 -26.90 -1.09
CA HIS A 257 -12.30 -26.90 -2.43
C HIS A 257 -11.15 -27.91 -2.58
N PHE A 258 -10.39 -28.14 -1.51
CA PHE A 258 -9.19 -28.97 -1.47
C PHE A 258 -9.25 -29.97 -0.31
N PRO A 259 -10.08 -31.02 -0.41
CA PRO A 259 -10.33 -31.94 0.71
C PRO A 259 -9.16 -32.88 1.01
N GLN A 260 -8.13 -32.93 0.17
CA GLN A 260 -6.99 -33.82 0.36
C GLN A 260 -6.02 -33.26 1.39
N ARG A 261 -5.56 -34.10 2.32
CA ARG A 261 -4.53 -33.74 3.32
C ARG A 261 -3.28 -33.13 2.68
N ALA A 262 -2.84 -33.69 1.55
CA ALA A 262 -1.69 -33.18 0.81
C ALA A 262 -1.83 -31.70 0.38
N ALA A 263 -3.05 -31.19 0.19
CA ALA A 263 -3.26 -29.77 -0.09
C ALA A 263 -3.02 -28.92 1.15
N ALA A 264 -3.50 -29.36 2.33
CA ALA A 264 -3.25 -28.68 3.59
C ALA A 264 -1.75 -28.62 3.93
N ASP A 265 -0.99 -29.67 3.58
CA ASP A 265 0.48 -29.72 3.79
C ASP A 265 1.25 -28.66 2.97
N THR A 266 0.64 -28.11 1.92
CA THR A 266 1.24 -27.01 1.14
C THR A 266 1.11 -25.64 1.82
N VAL A 267 0.25 -25.52 2.83
CA VAL A 267 0.02 -24.27 3.56
C VAL A 267 1.00 -24.21 4.74
N PRO A 268 1.91 -23.22 4.78
CA PRO A 268 2.85 -23.08 5.89
C PRO A 268 2.11 -22.90 7.22
N GLY A 269 2.52 -23.67 8.22
CA GLY A 269 2.02 -23.58 9.59
C GLY A 269 2.88 -22.70 10.50
N GLY A 270 2.38 -22.44 11.70
CA GLY A 270 3.12 -21.76 12.77
C GLY A 270 2.54 -20.39 13.15
N PRO A 271 3.09 -19.78 14.21
CA PRO A 271 2.65 -18.46 14.65
C PRO A 271 3.07 -17.38 13.63
N SER A 272 2.11 -16.53 13.29
CA SER A 272 2.32 -15.33 12.46
C SER A 272 1.46 -14.19 13.00
N VAL A 273 1.99 -12.98 12.91
CA VAL A 273 1.33 -11.73 13.28
C VAL A 273 1.63 -10.77 12.14
N ALA A 274 0.67 -10.07 11.53
CA ALA A 274 1.01 -8.91 10.69
C ALA A 274 2.06 -9.11 9.55
N CYS A 275 2.02 -10.23 8.80
CA CYS A 275 3.08 -10.60 7.83
C CYS A 275 4.47 -10.84 8.44
N SER A 276 4.54 -10.88 9.77
CA SER A 276 5.69 -11.13 10.62
C SER A 276 5.78 -12.61 10.98
N THR A 277 7.00 -13.01 11.24
CA THR A 277 7.41 -14.40 11.46
C THR A 277 7.68 -14.63 12.96
N PRO A 278 7.97 -15.86 13.40
CA PRO A 278 8.40 -16.11 14.78
C PRO A 278 9.56 -15.20 15.21
N THR A 279 10.40 -14.76 14.26
CA THR A 279 11.49 -13.80 14.45
C THR A 279 10.99 -12.48 15.06
N ALA A 280 9.82 -11.97 14.66
CA ALA A 280 9.28 -10.72 15.20
C ALA A 280 8.93 -10.84 16.68
N ALA A 281 8.35 -11.96 17.10
CA ALA A 281 8.09 -12.25 18.51
C ALA A 281 9.39 -12.46 19.32
N ALA A 282 10.47 -12.91 18.66
CA ALA A 282 11.78 -13.04 19.29
C ALA A 282 12.51 -11.70 19.45
N TRP A 283 12.33 -10.77 18.51
CA TRP A 283 12.97 -9.45 18.54
C TRP A 283 12.19 -8.43 19.38
N ASP A 284 10.88 -8.62 19.57
CA ASP A 284 10.07 -7.76 20.41
C ASP A 284 8.99 -8.56 21.17
N ALA A 285 9.15 -8.61 22.49
CA ALA A 285 8.23 -9.29 23.39
C ALA A 285 6.79 -8.73 23.33
N ALA A 286 6.60 -7.48 22.90
CA ALA A 286 5.27 -6.88 22.72
C ALA A 286 4.46 -7.54 21.60
N TRP A 287 5.11 -8.32 20.72
CA TRP A 287 4.50 -9.08 19.64
C TRP A 287 4.26 -10.55 20.01
N ALA A 288 4.84 -11.03 21.11
CA ALA A 288 4.64 -12.39 21.57
C ALA A 288 3.18 -12.59 22.03
N GLY A 289 2.57 -13.69 21.58
CA GLY A 289 1.21 -14.08 22.00
C GLY A 289 0.06 -13.27 21.38
N LYS A 290 0.33 -12.34 20.46
CA LYS A 290 -0.71 -11.58 19.75
C LYS A 290 -1.03 -12.21 18.40
N GLU A 291 -2.10 -12.98 18.31
CA GLU A 291 -2.56 -13.57 17.03
C GLU A 291 -3.46 -12.60 16.25
N ASP A 292 -2.91 -11.43 15.91
CA ASP A 292 -3.59 -10.44 15.08
C ASP A 292 -2.96 -10.39 13.68
N PRO A 293 -3.63 -10.93 12.63
CA PRO A 293 -3.10 -10.89 11.28
C PRO A 293 -3.00 -9.47 10.73
N SER A 294 -3.71 -8.50 11.31
CA SER A 294 -3.71 -7.11 10.86
C SER A 294 -2.58 -6.26 11.43
N GLY A 295 -2.00 -6.64 12.57
CA GLY A 295 -1.03 -5.85 13.34
C GLY A 295 -1.58 -4.63 14.08
N ARG A 296 -2.91 -4.41 14.05
CA ARG A 296 -3.59 -3.36 14.83
C ARG A 296 -3.35 -3.50 16.34
N ALA A 297 -3.12 -4.72 16.82
CA ALA A 297 -2.90 -5.01 18.24
C ALA A 297 -1.58 -4.46 18.83
N VAL A 298 -0.74 -3.81 18.03
CA VAL A 298 0.51 -3.17 18.51
C VAL A 298 0.21 -1.71 18.86
N ALA A 299 -0.13 -1.49 20.13
CA ALA A 299 -0.51 -0.18 20.67
C ALA A 299 0.60 0.88 20.55
N GLY A 300 0.22 2.12 20.26
CA GLY A 300 1.10 3.29 20.18
C GLY A 300 1.56 3.71 18.77
N VAL A 301 1.23 2.93 17.75
CA VAL A 301 1.61 3.20 16.34
C VAL A 301 0.67 4.23 15.69
N HIS A 302 -0.60 4.30 16.12
CA HIS A 302 -1.62 5.19 15.52
C HIS A 302 -1.94 6.47 16.33
N ASP A 303 -1.61 6.52 17.62
CA ASP A 303 -2.07 7.60 18.52
C ASP A 303 -1.29 8.91 18.38
N SER A 304 -0.07 8.87 17.83
CA SER A 304 0.76 10.08 17.67
C SER A 304 0.27 11.03 16.57
N ALA A 305 -0.62 10.58 15.67
CA ALA A 305 -1.04 11.36 14.50
C ALA A 305 -2.23 12.31 14.75
N TYR A 306 -3.04 12.09 15.80
CA TYR A 306 -4.40 12.67 15.87
C TYR A 306 -4.70 13.63 17.04
N ALA A 307 -3.73 14.00 17.87
CA ALA A 307 -3.99 14.76 19.10
C ALA A 307 -4.38 16.26 18.92
N GLY A 308 -4.69 16.75 17.71
CA GLY A 308 -4.71 18.20 17.43
C GLY A 308 -5.87 18.83 16.65
N ALA A 309 -6.85 18.09 16.13
CA ALA A 309 -7.78 18.66 15.14
C ALA A 309 -9.26 18.36 15.43
N ALA A 310 -9.93 19.24 16.15
CA ALA A 310 -11.39 19.30 16.18
C ALA A 310 -11.85 20.76 16.27
N GLN A 311 -12.32 21.34 15.15
CA GLN A 311 -13.61 22.05 15.06
C GLN A 311 -13.78 22.82 13.73
N ALA A 312 -15.03 22.75 13.24
CA ALA A 312 -15.73 23.62 12.27
C ALA A 312 -15.79 23.14 10.80
N ALA A 313 -17.01 22.79 10.39
CA ALA A 313 -17.44 22.43 9.02
C ALA A 313 -18.31 23.54 8.39
N LEU A 314 -18.66 23.36 7.09
CA LEU A 314 -19.82 23.87 6.29
C LEU A 314 -19.38 24.53 4.92
N PRO A 315 -20.24 24.69 3.88
CA PRO A 315 -20.62 23.67 2.87
C PRO A 315 -20.68 24.15 1.38
N GLY A 316 -20.33 23.27 0.43
CA GLY A 316 -21.03 23.03 -0.87
C GLY A 316 -20.79 23.93 -2.10
N ALA A 317 -20.44 23.32 -3.25
CA ALA A 317 -20.90 23.72 -4.60
C ALA A 317 -20.58 22.67 -5.70
N ASN A 318 -21.52 22.53 -6.65
CA ASN A 318 -21.64 21.48 -7.66
C ASN A 318 -20.79 21.65 -8.94
N GLY A 319 -20.21 20.53 -9.38
CA GLY A 319 -20.13 19.90 -10.73
C GLY A 319 -20.02 20.69 -12.04
N VAL A 320 -18.99 20.36 -12.85
CA VAL A 320 -18.99 20.39 -14.33
C VAL A 320 -18.08 19.26 -14.87
N GLU A 321 -18.56 18.51 -15.88
CA GLU A 321 -17.85 17.40 -16.57
C GLU A 321 -16.85 17.87 -17.64
N PRO A 322 -15.69 17.19 -17.85
CA PRO A 322 -14.75 17.51 -18.92
C PRO A 322 -14.75 16.51 -20.10
N SER A 323 -14.41 17.05 -21.28
CA SER A 323 -14.27 16.34 -22.57
C SER A 323 -12.86 15.75 -22.78
N PRO A 324 -12.64 14.87 -23.79
CA PRO A 324 -11.57 13.86 -23.77
C PRO A 324 -10.18 14.36 -24.21
N ALA A 325 -9.15 13.96 -23.46
CA ALA A 325 -7.73 14.25 -23.71
C ALA A 325 -7.03 13.17 -24.57
N LYS A 326 -5.99 13.56 -25.32
CA LYS A 326 -5.13 12.68 -26.14
C LYS A 326 -3.68 12.66 -25.66
N LYS A 327 -3.17 11.42 -25.57
CA LYS A 327 -1.79 10.88 -25.54
C LYS A 327 -0.84 11.31 -24.41
N ALA A 328 -0.22 10.27 -23.89
CA ALA A 328 0.35 10.13 -22.56
C ALA A 328 1.87 9.95 -22.56
N LYS A 329 2.53 10.43 -21.50
CA LYS A 329 3.90 10.05 -21.12
C LYS A 329 3.81 9.41 -19.73
N VAL A 330 4.45 8.27 -19.53
CA VAL A 330 4.47 7.54 -18.25
C VAL A 330 5.93 7.46 -17.84
N ASP A 331 6.30 8.19 -16.79
CA ASP A 331 7.64 8.13 -16.20
C ASP A 331 7.55 7.37 -14.88
N ILE A 332 8.25 6.23 -14.80
CA ILE A 332 8.46 5.49 -13.54
C ILE A 332 9.77 6.05 -13.00
N VAL A 333 9.73 6.68 -11.83
CA VAL A 333 10.94 7.19 -11.16
C VAL A 333 11.77 5.99 -10.68
N ALA A 334 12.57 5.42 -11.58
CA ALA A 334 13.82 4.78 -11.23
C ALA A 334 14.88 5.88 -11.28
N SER A 335 15.65 6.04 -10.22
CA SER A 335 16.74 7.01 -10.16
C SER A 335 17.62 6.88 -11.40
N SER A 336 17.61 7.91 -12.25
CA SER A 336 18.43 7.99 -13.43
C SER A 336 19.89 8.19 -13.02
N VAL A 337 20.79 7.26 -13.40
CA VAL A 337 22.19 7.61 -13.63
C VAL A 337 22.60 6.99 -14.96
N ALA A 338 23.07 7.84 -15.86
CA ALA A 338 23.62 7.49 -17.15
C ALA A 338 24.89 6.62 -16.99
N VAL A 339 24.96 5.57 -17.83
CA VAL A 339 26.08 4.69 -18.23
C VAL A 339 27.23 4.50 -17.25
#